data_AF-A0A0C3FZE0-F1
#
_entry.id   AF-A0A0C3FZE0-F1
#
_cell.length_a   1.000
_cell.length_b   1.000
_cell.length_c   1.000
_cell.angle_alpha   90.00
_cell.angle_beta   90.00
_cell.angle_gamma   90.00
#
_symmetry.space_group_name_H-M   'P 1'
#
loop_
_entity.id
_entity.type
_entity.pdbx_description
1 polymer ?
#
loop_
_entity_poly.entity_id
_entity_poly.type
_entity_poly.pdbx_seq_one_letter_code
_entity_poly.pdbx_strand_id
1 'polypeptide(L)'
;MDGTLVDSTAGVIGTWTAFAKTYPGIDVEDILSGGHGVRTVENLRKYCKIDNPDELEREAARFERTIVDTAKENGRPVIGVGEIMEELLPGSKNPKPCWAICTSATRVYASAALNMAGIPTPDALVIAEDVTLPQIRTF
;
A
#
# COMPACT_ATOMS: atom_id res chain seq x y z
N MET A 1 5.27 1.24 -5.51
CA MET A 1 5.92 1.76 -4.28
C MET A 1 6.28 0.57 -3.41
N ASP A 2 5.30 -0.08 -2.78
CA ASP A 2 5.45 -1.38 -2.11
C ASP A 2 6.06 -2.43 -3.04
N GLY A 3 7.04 -3.20 -2.53
CA GLY A 3 7.77 -4.20 -3.28
C GLY A 3 8.70 -3.64 -4.36
N THR A 4 8.92 -2.32 -4.40
CA THR A 4 9.83 -1.65 -5.36
C THR A 4 10.75 -0.67 -4.68
N LEU A 5 10.18 0.41 -4.11
CA LEU A 5 10.92 1.42 -3.37
C LEU A 5 11.03 1.05 -1.89
N VAL A 6 10.05 0.30 -1.41
CA VAL A 6 9.90 -0.06 0.00
C VAL A 6 9.58 -1.55 0.12
N ASP A 7 10.30 -2.29 0.96
CA ASP A 7 9.94 -3.68 1.29
C ASP A 7 8.91 -3.69 2.44
N SER A 8 7.64 -3.83 2.08
CA SER A 8 6.51 -3.91 3.02
C SER A 8 5.98 -5.33 3.22
N THR A 9 6.64 -6.34 2.62
CA THR A 9 6.14 -7.73 2.53
C THR A 9 5.80 -8.29 3.91
N ALA A 10 6.70 -8.11 4.90
CA ALA A 10 6.50 -8.62 6.24
C ALA A 10 5.28 -7.99 6.95
N GLY A 11 5.07 -6.68 6.78
CA GLY A 11 3.92 -5.97 7.34
C GLY A 11 2.60 -6.39 6.69
N VAL A 12 2.60 -6.62 5.37
CA VAL A 12 1.43 -7.12 4.63
C VAL A 12 1.06 -8.53 5.09
N ILE A 13 2.04 -9.43 5.26
CA ILE A 13 1.82 -10.79 5.81
C ILE A 13 1.24 -10.73 7.23
N GLY A 14 1.83 -9.92 8.10
CA GLY A 14 1.38 -9.74 9.47
C GLY A 14 -0.05 -9.22 9.54
N THR A 15 -0.40 -8.30 8.65
CA THR A 15 -1.75 -7.74 8.55
C THR A 15 -2.77 -8.76 8.08
N TRP A 16 -2.49 -9.51 7.01
CA TRP A 16 -3.39 -10.57 6.56
C TRP A 16 -3.60 -11.64 7.63
N THR A 17 -2.54 -11.98 8.37
CA THR A 17 -2.61 -12.91 9.51
C THR A 17 -3.50 -12.35 10.63
N ALA A 18 -3.44 -11.05 10.90
CA ALA A 18 -4.34 -10.40 11.86
C ALA A 18 -5.80 -10.38 11.37
N PHE A 19 -6.01 -10.11 10.09
CA PHE A 19 -7.34 -10.06 9.47
C PHE A 19 -7.99 -11.45 9.38
N ALA A 20 -7.22 -12.52 9.19
CA ALA A 20 -7.73 -13.90 9.21
C ALA A 20 -8.40 -14.29 10.55
N LYS A 21 -8.10 -13.56 11.64
CA LYS A 21 -8.78 -13.74 12.93
C LYS A 21 -10.20 -13.14 12.95
N THR A 22 -10.43 -12.11 12.14
CA THR A 22 -11.72 -11.41 12.03
C THR A 22 -12.56 -11.98 10.90
N TYR A 23 -11.92 -12.36 9.79
CA TYR A 23 -12.56 -12.83 8.57
C TYR A 23 -12.17 -14.28 8.30
N PRO A 24 -13.06 -15.25 8.59
CA PRO A 24 -12.76 -16.67 8.39
C PRO A 24 -12.69 -17.02 6.90
N GLY A 25 -11.85 -18.00 6.56
CA GLY A 25 -11.71 -18.49 5.18
C GLY A 25 -10.70 -17.71 4.32
N ILE A 26 -9.96 -16.78 4.91
CA ILE A 26 -8.81 -16.12 4.28
C ILE A 26 -7.63 -17.10 4.21
N ASP A 27 -7.12 -17.31 3.00
CA ASP A 27 -5.85 -17.99 2.75
C ASP A 27 -4.78 -16.93 2.41
N VAL A 28 -3.83 -16.74 3.32
CA VAL A 28 -2.79 -15.71 3.19
C VAL A 28 -1.85 -16.01 2.02
N GLU A 29 -1.55 -17.27 1.75
CA GLU A 29 -0.64 -17.65 0.66
C GLU A 29 -1.28 -17.37 -0.70
N ASP A 30 -2.56 -17.73 -0.87
CA ASP A 30 -3.33 -17.43 -2.09
C ASP A 30 -3.41 -15.92 -2.34
N ILE A 31 -3.66 -15.14 -1.29
CA ILE A 31 -3.77 -13.68 -1.39
C ILE A 31 -2.45 -13.04 -1.81
N LEU A 32 -1.33 -13.48 -1.25
CA LEU A 32 -0.03 -12.92 -1.61
C LEU A 32 0.36 -13.26 -3.05
N SER A 33 -0.09 -14.40 -3.57
CA SER A 33 0.17 -14.79 -4.96
C SER A 33 -0.56 -13.91 -5.99
N GLY A 34 -1.75 -13.38 -5.65
CA GLY A 34 -2.63 -12.69 -6.59
C GLY A 34 -2.99 -11.24 -6.25
N GLY A 35 -2.63 -10.75 -5.07
CA GLY A 35 -3.07 -9.44 -4.54
C GLY A 35 -2.04 -8.32 -4.63
N HIS A 36 -0.82 -8.58 -5.10
CA HIS A 36 0.23 -7.56 -5.20
C HIS A 36 -0.14 -6.45 -6.19
N GLY A 37 0.03 -5.19 -5.75
CA GLY A 37 -0.25 -4.00 -6.56
C GLY A 37 -1.74 -3.65 -6.71
N VAL A 38 -2.64 -4.47 -6.19
CA VAL A 38 -4.09 -4.23 -6.16
C VAL A 38 -4.45 -3.30 -5.01
N ARG A 39 -5.45 -2.42 -5.20
CA ARG A 39 -5.92 -1.52 -4.15
C ARG A 39 -6.47 -2.33 -2.96
N THR A 40 -6.17 -1.89 -1.74
CA THR A 40 -6.61 -2.54 -0.49
C THR A 40 -8.11 -2.83 -0.50
N VAL A 41 -8.92 -1.86 -0.92
CA VAL A 41 -10.38 -1.98 -1.08
C VAL A 41 -10.83 -3.14 -1.99
N GLU A 42 -10.12 -3.39 -3.09
CA GLU A 42 -10.44 -4.48 -4.02
C GLU A 42 -10.07 -5.84 -3.43
N ASN A 43 -8.92 -5.93 -2.77
CA ASN A 43 -8.51 -7.14 -2.05
C ASN A 43 -9.50 -7.48 -0.92
N LEU A 44 -9.90 -6.50 -0.12
CA LEU A 44 -10.86 -6.72 0.96
C LEU A 44 -12.24 -7.15 0.43
N ARG A 45 -12.70 -6.59 -0.69
CA ARG A 45 -13.93 -7.05 -1.34
C ARG A 45 -13.81 -8.51 -1.78
N LYS A 46 -12.71 -8.86 -2.43
CA LYS A 46 -12.47 -10.20 -2.99
C LYS A 46 -12.33 -11.26 -1.91
N TYR A 47 -11.53 -11.00 -0.88
CA TYR A 47 -11.10 -12.01 0.08
C TYR A 47 -11.86 -11.94 1.41
N CYS A 48 -12.24 -10.76 1.89
CA CYS A 48 -13.04 -10.59 3.11
C CYS A 48 -14.55 -10.55 2.84
N LYS A 49 -14.98 -10.56 1.57
CA LYS A 49 -16.39 -10.52 1.14
C LYS A 49 -17.17 -9.33 1.69
N ILE A 50 -16.49 -8.19 1.85
CA ILE A 50 -17.10 -6.94 2.30
C ILE A 50 -17.71 -6.23 1.09
N ASP A 51 -19.04 -6.14 1.03
CA ASP A 51 -19.73 -5.49 -0.08
C ASP A 51 -20.11 -4.04 0.21
N ASN A 52 -20.37 -3.71 1.48
CA ASN A 52 -20.73 -2.38 1.92
C ASN A 52 -19.56 -1.39 1.67
N PRO A 53 -19.74 -0.33 0.87
CA PRO A 53 -18.66 0.60 0.54
C PRO A 53 -18.05 1.31 1.76
N ASP A 54 -18.86 1.74 2.71
CA ASP A 54 -18.36 2.45 3.90
C ASP A 54 -17.57 1.52 4.81
N GLU A 55 -17.97 0.26 4.91
CA GLU A 55 -17.22 -0.76 5.63
C GLU A 55 -15.90 -1.09 4.94
N LEU A 56 -15.91 -1.17 3.62
CA LEU A 56 -14.73 -1.40 2.80
C LEU A 56 -13.65 -0.34 3.04
N GLU A 57 -14.04 0.95 3.04
CA GLU A 57 -13.12 2.06 3.30
C GLU A 57 -12.60 2.04 4.74
N ARG A 58 -13.47 1.75 5.73
CA ARG A 58 -13.05 1.63 7.13
C ARG A 58 -12.04 0.50 7.31
N GLU A 59 -12.30 -0.66 6.72
CA GLU A 59 -11.44 -1.83 6.82
C GLU A 59 -10.16 -1.65 6.00
N ALA A 60 -10.18 -0.96 4.87
CA ALA A 60 -8.98 -0.59 4.14
C ALA A 60 -8.05 0.29 4.97
N ALA A 61 -8.61 1.33 5.61
CA ALA A 61 -7.86 2.18 6.53
C ALA A 61 -7.35 1.40 7.76
N ARG A 62 -8.10 0.41 8.27
CA ARG A 62 -7.64 -0.47 9.35
C ARG A 62 -6.49 -1.36 8.88
N PHE A 63 -6.62 -1.95 7.70
CA PHE A 63 -5.64 -2.84 7.08
C PHE A 63 -4.30 -2.12 6.94
N GLU A 64 -4.30 -0.95 6.31
CA GLU A 64 -3.09 -0.16 6.06
C GLU A 64 -2.40 0.34 7.33
N ARG A 65 -3.16 0.73 8.36
CA ARG A 65 -2.59 1.03 9.68
C ARG A 65 -1.92 -0.20 10.30
N THR A 66 -2.57 -1.35 10.18
CA THR A 66 -2.04 -2.61 10.70
C THR A 66 -0.74 -3.01 9.99
N ILE A 67 -0.56 -2.68 8.71
CA ILE A 67 0.72 -2.94 8.00
C ILE A 67 1.87 -2.18 8.67
N VAL A 68 1.65 -0.91 9.00
CA VAL A 68 2.63 -0.06 9.67
C VAL A 68 2.93 -0.58 11.07
N ASP A 69 1.91 -0.98 11.82
CA ASP A 69 2.07 -1.46 13.19
C ASP A 69 2.78 -2.82 13.25
N THR A 70 2.38 -3.77 12.41
CA THR A 70 3.00 -5.10 12.35
C THR A 70 4.44 -5.07 11.82
N ALA A 71 4.78 -4.12 10.94
CA ALA A 71 6.17 -3.92 10.51
C ALA A 71 7.08 -3.49 11.67
N LYS A 72 6.59 -2.59 12.54
CA LYS A 72 7.31 -2.13 13.74
C LYS A 72 7.46 -3.25 14.78
N GLU A 73 6.40 -3.99 15.06
CA GLU A 73 6.39 -5.06 16.07
C GLU A 73 7.35 -6.20 15.75
N ASN A 74 7.46 -6.57 14.47
CA ASN A 74 8.33 -7.66 14.04
C ASN A 74 9.80 -7.26 13.87
N GLY A 75 10.17 -6.00 14.17
CA GLY A 75 11.54 -5.50 14.05
C GLY A 75 12.09 -5.54 12.62
N ARG A 76 11.22 -5.67 11.61
CA ARG A 76 11.56 -5.65 10.19
C ARG A 76 11.14 -4.29 9.62
N PRO A 77 12.01 -3.28 9.66
CA PRO A 77 11.67 -1.97 9.15
C PRO A 77 11.37 -2.07 7.66
N VAL A 78 10.50 -1.17 7.18
CA VAL A 78 10.29 -0.99 5.76
C VAL A 78 11.59 -0.49 5.15
N ILE A 79 12.27 -1.32 4.37
CA ILE A 79 13.60 -1.01 3.81
C ILE A 79 13.43 -0.23 2.50
N GLY A 80 14.06 0.94 2.42
CA GLY A 80 14.12 1.76 1.21
C GLY A 80 15.27 1.38 0.27
N VAL A 81 15.20 1.79 -0.99
CA VAL A 81 16.29 1.67 -1.98
C VAL A 81 17.30 2.82 -1.86
N GLY A 82 18.14 2.82 -0.82
CA GLY A 82 18.99 3.96 -0.46
C GLY A 82 19.88 4.53 -1.57
N GLU A 83 20.67 3.68 -2.24
CA GLU A 83 21.71 4.12 -3.19
C GLU A 83 21.14 4.90 -4.39
N ILE A 84 20.06 4.40 -5.01
CA ILE A 84 19.45 5.08 -6.17
C ILE A 84 18.65 6.32 -5.77
N MET A 85 18.16 6.40 -4.53
CA MET A 85 17.40 7.56 -4.08
C MET A 85 18.27 8.82 -4.02
N GLU A 86 19.56 8.71 -3.68
CA GLU A 86 20.47 9.87 -3.68
C GLU A 86 20.55 10.54 -5.07
N GLU A 87 20.51 9.74 -6.14
CA GLU A 87 20.53 10.23 -7.52
C GLU A 87 19.17 10.81 -7.97
N LEU A 88 18.07 10.23 -7.49
CA LEU A 88 16.71 10.64 -7.88
C LEU A 88 16.21 11.87 -7.11
N LEU A 89 16.58 12.02 -5.84
CA LEU A 89 16.07 13.08 -4.96
C LEU A 89 16.16 14.51 -5.53
N PRO A 90 17.24 14.93 -6.22
CA PRO A 90 17.31 16.25 -6.85
C PRO A 90 16.16 16.54 -7.84
N GLY A 91 15.63 15.52 -8.49
CA GLY A 91 14.52 15.63 -9.45
C GLY A 91 13.12 15.50 -8.84
N SER A 92 12.97 15.51 -7.51
CA SER A 92 11.70 15.19 -6.83
C SER A 92 10.74 16.37 -6.66
N LYS A 93 11.22 17.61 -6.86
CA LYS A 93 10.51 18.85 -6.49
C LYS A 93 10.11 19.70 -7.70
N ASN A 94 9.06 20.50 -7.50
CA ASN A 94 8.62 21.53 -8.43
C ASN A 94 9.72 22.58 -8.68
N PRO A 95 9.72 23.27 -9.84
CA PRO A 95 8.68 23.27 -10.89
C PRO A 95 8.84 22.18 -11.96
N LYS A 96 9.90 21.36 -11.92
CA LYS A 96 10.20 20.36 -12.95
C LYS A 96 10.53 19.00 -12.30
N PRO A 97 9.54 18.29 -11.73
CA PRO A 97 9.77 16.95 -11.24
C PRO A 97 10.16 16.03 -12.41
N CYS A 98 11.21 15.23 -12.22
CA CYS A 98 11.76 14.31 -13.23
C CYS A 98 11.37 12.85 -12.99
N TRP A 99 10.71 12.55 -11.88
CA TRP A 99 10.19 11.24 -11.53
C TRP A 99 8.94 11.38 -10.65
N ALA A 100 8.17 10.30 -10.54
CA ALA A 100 6.96 10.24 -9.74
C ALA A 100 6.83 8.90 -9.02
N ILE A 101 6.11 8.88 -7.91
CA ILE A 101 5.62 7.64 -7.30
C ILE A 101 4.17 7.46 -7.72
N CYS A 102 3.85 6.33 -8.34
CA CYS A 102 2.48 5.91 -8.60
C CYS A 102 2.20 4.62 -7.81
N THR A 103 1.17 4.62 -6.98
CA THR A 103 0.86 3.49 -6.09
C THR A 103 -0.64 3.32 -5.86
N SER A 104 -1.05 2.06 -5.69
CA SER A 104 -2.38 1.67 -5.24
C SER A 104 -2.58 1.77 -3.73
N ALA A 105 -1.56 2.21 -2.98
CA ALA A 105 -1.65 2.58 -1.59
C ALA A 105 -2.44 3.88 -1.42
N THR A 106 -3.16 4.01 -0.29
CA THR A 106 -3.77 5.28 0.11
C THR A 106 -2.72 6.32 0.49
N ARG A 107 -3.14 7.59 0.63
CA ARG A 107 -2.28 8.67 1.12
C ARG A 107 -1.64 8.33 2.46
N VAL A 108 -2.46 7.81 3.38
CA VAL A 108 -2.07 7.55 4.77
C VAL A 108 -0.97 6.49 4.79
N TYR A 109 -1.18 5.39 4.06
CA TYR A 109 -0.22 4.31 4.01
C TYR A 109 1.07 4.70 3.28
N ALA A 110 0.96 5.29 2.09
CA ALA A 110 2.12 5.71 1.30
C ALA A 110 3.02 6.66 2.08
N SER A 111 2.42 7.65 2.77
CA SER A 111 3.18 8.62 3.57
C SER A 111 3.91 7.94 4.74
N ALA A 112 3.25 7.00 5.43
CA ALA A 112 3.85 6.26 6.53
C ALA A 112 4.98 5.34 6.05
N ALA A 113 4.79 4.61 4.96
CA ALA A 113 5.78 3.70 4.38
C ALA A 113 7.03 4.45 3.93
N LEU A 114 6.87 5.56 3.19
CA LEU A 114 8.00 6.39 2.75
C LEU A 114 8.77 6.99 3.94
N ASN A 115 8.06 7.48 4.96
CA ASN A 115 8.69 8.01 6.16
C ASN A 115 9.49 6.95 6.92
N MET A 116 8.94 5.73 7.07
CA MET A 116 9.67 4.62 7.70
C MET A 116 10.91 4.20 6.90
N ALA A 117 10.84 4.28 5.57
CA ALA A 117 11.94 3.99 4.66
C ALA A 117 12.97 5.13 4.55
N GLY A 118 12.74 6.27 5.22
CA GLY A 118 13.60 7.45 5.11
C GLY A 118 13.58 8.11 3.73
N ILE A 119 12.52 7.88 2.94
CA ILE A 119 12.36 8.42 1.59
C ILE A 119 11.51 9.70 1.66
N PRO A 120 12.06 10.88 1.34
CA PRO A 120 11.28 12.10 1.20
C PRO A 120 10.16 11.95 0.17
N THR A 121 8.98 12.46 0.48
CA THR A 121 7.84 12.43 -0.46
C THR A 121 8.11 13.35 -1.66
N PRO A 122 8.08 12.84 -2.91
CA PRO A 122 8.19 13.68 -4.11
C PRO A 122 6.91 14.50 -4.31
N ASP A 123 7.04 15.63 -5.02
CA ASP A 123 5.88 16.47 -5.34
C ASP A 123 4.96 15.79 -6.36
N ALA A 124 5.52 14.94 -7.22
CA ALA A 124 4.77 14.06 -8.12
C ALA A 124 4.47 12.71 -7.44
N LEU A 125 3.39 12.66 -6.68
CA LEU A 125 2.87 11.46 -6.02
C LEU A 125 1.43 11.22 -6.47
N VAL A 126 1.17 10.03 -7.03
CA VAL A 126 -0.16 9.54 -7.42
C VAL A 126 -0.51 8.35 -6.52
N ILE A 127 -1.60 8.48 -5.78
CA ILE A 127 -2.12 7.49 -4.83
C ILE A 127 -3.47 6.91 -5.26
N ALA A 128 -3.98 5.93 -4.54
CA ALA A 128 -5.25 5.25 -4.85
C ALA A 128 -6.43 6.21 -5.03
N GLU A 129 -6.48 7.27 -4.21
CA GLU A 129 -7.55 8.27 -4.18
C GLU A 129 -7.48 9.24 -5.37
N ASP A 130 -6.32 9.40 -6.01
CA ASP A 130 -6.16 10.31 -7.15
C ASP A 130 -6.69 9.70 -8.47
N VAL A 131 -6.98 8.39 -8.49
CA VAL A 131 -7.39 7.66 -9.68
C VAL A 131 -8.85 7.23 -9.59
N THR A 132 -9.69 7.84 -10.43
CA THR A 132 -11.04 7.34 -10.69
C THR A 132 -10.99 6.35 -11.85
N LEU A 133 -11.29 5.06 -11.61
CA LEU A 133 -11.59 4.15 -12.72
C LEU A 133 -12.95 4.53 -13.32
N PRO A 134 -13.08 4.71 -14.65
CA PRO A 134 -14.38 4.65 -15.29
C PRO A 134 -14.99 3.28 -14.97
N GLN A 135 -16.26 3.22 -14.55
CA GLN A 135 -16.97 1.94 -14.54
C GLN A 135 -16.92 1.40 -15.97
N ILE A 136 -16.12 0.36 -16.20
CA ILE A 136 -16.20 -0.41 -17.43
C ILE A 136 -17.59 -1.04 -17.40
N ARG A 137 -18.53 -0.41 -18.09
CA ARG A 137 -19.81 -1.03 -18.41
C ARG A 137 -19.46 -2.22 -19.31
N THR A 138 -19.46 -3.41 -18.73
CA THR A 138 -19.58 -4.63 -19.51
C THR A 138 -20.89 -4.52 -20.29
N PHE A 139 -20.78 -4.48 -21.62
CA PHE A 139 -21.92 -4.51 -22.54
C PHE A 139 -22.60 -5.88 -22.54
#